data_AF-A0A534TLW4-F1
#
_entry.id   AF-A0A534TLW4-F1
#
_cell.length_a   1.000
_cell.length_b   1.000
_cell.length_c   1.000
_cell.angle_alpha   90.00
_cell.angle_beta   90.00
_cell.angle_gamma   90.00
#
_symmetry.space_group_name_H-M   'P 1'
#
loop_
_entity.id
_entity.type
_entity.pdbx_description
1 polymer ?
#
loop_
_entity_poly.entity_id
_entity_poly.type
_entity_poly.pdbx_seq_one_letter_code
_entity_poly.pdbx_strand_id
1 'polypeptide(L)'
;NGIADDVLRGSPLLVFADVTRRLDDLAAGRTPMHHDLFGTAVDTGVRALNPGLAVGKLRVAPPESGYSRDEIVVLPETPADLEPAAGILTQGEGNVLAHVQLLARALGIPNVVLGSAAYRQIAPHDGKQVFFLASPRGRVVLKEMAALTPQERAVYEEYTRNEVRTANGILQAASKLHIDRDKLDVTTKTPRDLVQVRRSDSGKICGPKAAFLGELKHLFPDHVARGVVVPFGAYYDHYQHAKVAVPENVRSPGIATAGEPLPDFVERTYKTFFGELIPAGKSERELSAWIAPRLDVIQYSIEKAPLSTELREGIRSELDRVGLLTGPDKRDTVGCFVRSDTNVEDLENFNGAGLNLTIFNVKSLDDIYNGLKEVWASPFGYRSFSWRQTIIDQPLWVLPSVVILESVPSQKSGVLVTGDTETGDRTKMLVATSEGVGGAVDGTPAETLLWSPTRWSS
;
A
#
# COMPACT_ATOMS: atom_id res chain seq x y z
N ASN A 1 5.33 35.63 5.80
CA ASN A 1 5.71 34.46 4.99
C ASN A 1 6.66 33.62 5.81
N GLY A 2 6.15 32.69 6.60
CA GLY A 2 6.95 31.91 7.52
C GLY A 2 6.31 30.54 7.74
N ILE A 3 7.15 29.53 7.88
CA ILE A 3 6.78 28.23 8.42
C ILE A 3 6.35 28.48 9.87
N ALA A 4 5.17 28.02 10.25
CA ALA A 4 4.74 27.98 11.65
C ALA A 4 5.41 26.75 12.27
N ASP A 5 6.47 26.99 13.06
CA ASP A 5 7.32 25.98 13.72
C ASP A 5 6.61 25.31 14.91
N ASP A 6 5.37 25.70 15.16
CA ASP A 6 4.57 25.41 16.35
C ASP A 6 3.90 24.02 16.32
N VAL A 7 4.10 23.23 15.25
CA VAL A 7 3.52 21.88 15.12
C VAL A 7 4.57 20.87 14.68
N LEU A 8 5.64 20.73 15.47
CA LEU A 8 6.60 19.62 15.37
C LEU A 8 5.90 18.30 15.72
N ARG A 9 5.49 17.54 14.70
CA ARG A 9 4.82 16.23 14.84
C ARG A 9 5.78 15.02 14.88
N GLY A 10 7.09 15.26 14.85
CA GLY A 10 8.18 14.29 15.06
C GLY A 10 9.49 15.04 15.35
N SER A 11 10.04 14.89 16.56
CA SER A 11 11.25 15.55 17.07
C SER A 11 11.48 15.16 18.55
N PRO A 12 12.73 15.15 19.07
CA PRO A 12 13.01 15.10 20.50
C PRO A 12 12.28 16.18 21.34
N LEU A 13 11.73 17.22 20.69
CA LEU A 13 10.91 18.27 21.29
C LEU A 13 9.42 17.93 21.45
N LEU A 14 8.97 16.71 21.09
CA LEU A 14 7.57 16.24 21.17
C LEU A 14 6.91 16.41 22.55
N VAL A 15 7.70 16.37 23.62
CA VAL A 15 7.20 16.65 24.98
C VAL A 15 6.55 18.03 25.04
N PHE A 16 7.13 19.00 24.34
CA PHE A 16 6.57 20.35 24.28
C PHE A 16 5.31 20.41 23.43
N ALA A 17 5.26 19.70 22.28
CA ALA A 17 4.07 19.63 21.43
C ALA A 17 2.86 18.99 22.12
N ASP A 18 3.07 17.94 22.92
CA ASP A 18 2.03 17.32 23.74
C ASP A 18 1.54 18.26 24.85
N VAL A 19 2.44 19.08 25.41
CA VAL A 19 2.11 20.09 26.41
C VAL A 19 1.34 21.25 25.77
N THR A 20 1.75 21.77 24.61
CA THR A 20 1.01 22.83 23.91
C THR A 20 -0.37 22.37 23.47
N ARG A 21 -0.50 21.17 22.89
CA ARG A 21 -1.81 20.63 22.51
C ARG A 21 -2.75 20.46 23.70
N ARG A 22 -2.22 20.02 24.86
CA ARG A 22 -3.00 19.94 26.11
C ARG A 22 -3.45 21.32 26.57
N LEU A 23 -2.56 22.32 26.49
CA LEU A 23 -2.89 23.69 26.84
C LEU A 23 -3.94 24.27 25.89
N ASP A 24 -3.87 23.97 24.60
CA ASP A 24 -4.87 24.38 23.60
C ASP A 24 -6.22 23.68 23.79
N ASP A 25 -6.24 22.38 24.07
CA ASP A 25 -7.48 21.64 24.33
C ASP A 25 -8.15 22.11 25.65
N LEU A 26 -7.34 22.40 26.69
CA LEU A 26 -7.81 23.01 27.94
C LEU A 26 -8.31 24.44 27.71
N ALA A 27 -7.59 25.26 26.95
CA ALA A 27 -7.98 26.62 26.60
C ALA A 27 -9.25 26.66 25.73
N ALA A 28 -9.47 25.62 24.90
CA ALA A 28 -10.67 25.43 24.09
C ALA A 28 -11.84 24.76 24.86
N GLY A 29 -11.68 24.48 26.16
CA GLY A 29 -12.74 23.89 27.00
C GLY A 29 -13.10 22.44 26.64
N ARG A 30 -12.20 21.71 25.97
CA ARG A 30 -12.40 20.31 25.58
C ARG A 30 -11.99 19.38 26.71
N THR A 31 -12.83 18.42 27.07
CA THR A 31 -12.48 17.39 28.06
C THR A 31 -11.28 16.58 27.55
N PRO A 32 -10.26 16.31 28.38
CA PRO A 32 -9.14 15.46 28.00
C PRO A 32 -9.65 14.12 27.47
N MET A 33 -9.12 13.69 26.33
CA MET A 33 -9.52 12.43 25.72
C MET A 33 -8.91 11.26 26.50
N HIS A 34 -9.74 10.47 27.16
CA HIS A 34 -9.30 9.30 27.93
C HIS A 34 -9.27 8.03 27.06
N HIS A 35 -8.09 7.45 26.92
CA HIS A 35 -7.88 6.12 26.33
C HIS A 35 -8.00 5.05 27.41
N ASP A 36 -8.44 3.84 27.05
CA ASP A 36 -8.53 2.71 27.97
C ASP A 36 -7.62 1.59 27.47
N LEU A 37 -6.51 1.37 28.17
CA LEU A 37 -5.56 0.29 27.90
C LEU A 37 -5.64 -0.73 29.03
N PHE A 38 -6.33 -1.84 28.76
CA PHE A 38 -6.51 -2.95 29.68
C PHE A 38 -7.08 -2.54 31.06
N GLY A 39 -8.03 -1.61 31.06
CA GLY A 39 -8.66 -1.09 32.28
C GLY A 39 -7.92 0.08 32.93
N THR A 40 -6.79 0.51 32.35
CA THR A 40 -6.06 1.69 32.78
C THR A 40 -6.42 2.88 31.91
N ALA A 41 -6.86 3.98 32.53
CA ALA A 41 -7.07 5.24 31.82
C ALA A 41 -5.71 5.86 31.46
N VAL A 42 -5.52 6.17 30.18
CA VAL A 42 -4.29 6.77 29.64
C VAL A 42 -4.64 8.05 28.90
N ASP A 43 -3.94 9.14 29.22
CA ASP A 43 -4.24 10.48 28.69
C ASP A 43 -3.12 11.04 27.79
N THR A 44 -2.02 10.30 27.61
CA THR A 44 -0.83 10.71 26.85
C THR A 44 -0.14 9.51 26.22
N GLY A 45 0.60 9.74 25.14
CA GLY A 45 1.36 8.68 24.47
C GLY A 45 0.46 7.65 23.79
N VAL A 46 -0.75 8.03 23.39
CA VAL A 46 -1.63 7.23 22.54
C VAL A 46 -2.22 8.16 21.49
N ARG A 47 -2.01 7.85 20.22
CA ARG A 47 -2.54 8.64 19.10
C ARG A 47 -3.15 7.70 18.07
N ALA A 48 -4.46 7.75 17.91
CA ALA A 48 -5.12 7.04 16.82
C ALA A 48 -4.82 7.74 15.49
N LEU A 49 -4.32 6.96 14.53
CA LEU A 49 -4.08 7.42 13.16
C LEU A 49 -5.28 7.09 12.28
N ASN A 50 -5.76 5.85 12.36
CA ASN A 50 -6.89 5.35 11.59
C ASN A 50 -7.95 4.78 12.54
N PRO A 51 -9.21 5.23 12.45
CA PRO A 51 -10.28 4.62 13.22
C PRO A 51 -10.63 3.24 12.66
N GLY A 52 -11.11 2.38 13.52
CA GLY A 52 -11.48 1.01 13.18
C GLY A 52 -11.79 0.19 14.42
N LEU A 53 -12.30 -1.02 14.22
CA LEU A 53 -12.55 -2.00 15.26
C LEU A 53 -11.96 -3.31 14.80
N ALA A 54 -11.17 -3.96 15.65
CA ALA A 54 -10.58 -5.25 15.40
C ALA A 54 -10.68 -6.14 16.64
N VAL A 55 -10.82 -7.44 16.41
CA VAL A 55 -10.65 -8.46 17.44
C VAL A 55 -9.65 -9.45 16.94
N GLY A 56 -8.61 -9.68 17.72
CA GLY A 56 -7.51 -10.54 17.32
C GLY A 56 -6.65 -10.96 18.49
N LYS A 57 -5.82 -11.98 18.26
CA LYS A 57 -4.79 -12.34 19.22
C LYS A 57 -3.71 -11.26 19.21
N LEU A 58 -3.39 -10.69 20.37
CA LEU A 58 -2.34 -9.68 20.49
C LEU A 58 -0.96 -10.34 20.32
N ARG A 59 -0.10 -9.75 19.49
CA ARG A 59 1.28 -10.18 19.28
C ARG A 59 2.22 -9.00 19.47
N VAL A 60 3.07 -9.06 20.48
CA VAL A 60 3.99 -7.99 20.86
C VAL A 60 5.38 -8.29 20.31
N ALA A 61 5.91 -7.36 19.51
CA ALA A 61 7.19 -7.47 18.80
C ALA A 61 7.39 -8.84 18.10
N PRO A 62 6.42 -9.32 17.29
CA PRO A 62 6.63 -10.53 16.51
C PRO A 62 7.80 -10.34 15.53
N PRO A 63 8.54 -11.40 15.18
CA PRO A 63 9.52 -11.33 14.10
C PRO A 63 8.83 -10.94 12.78
N GLU A 64 9.59 -10.40 11.83
CA GLU A 64 9.10 -10.13 10.48
C GLU A 64 8.51 -11.43 9.89
N SER A 65 7.26 -11.38 9.41
CA SER A 65 6.46 -12.54 8.97
C SER A 65 5.95 -13.49 10.08
N GLY A 66 5.98 -13.08 11.35
CA GLY A 66 5.61 -13.89 12.51
C GLY A 66 4.15 -13.80 12.96
N TYR A 67 3.28 -13.15 12.18
CA TYR A 67 1.89 -12.88 12.51
C TYR A 67 0.93 -13.10 11.33
N SER A 68 -0.37 -13.21 11.61
CA SER A 68 -1.41 -13.39 10.59
C SER A 68 -2.47 -12.29 10.60
N ARG A 69 -3.34 -12.32 9.58
CA ARG A 69 -4.40 -11.32 9.36
C ARG A 69 -5.40 -11.19 10.51
N ASP A 70 -5.54 -12.23 11.33
CA ASP A 70 -6.49 -12.27 12.45
C ASP A 70 -5.83 -11.82 13.77
N GLU A 71 -4.58 -11.35 13.72
CA GLU A 71 -3.80 -10.92 14.88
C GLU A 71 -3.67 -9.39 14.94
N ILE A 72 -3.63 -8.85 16.16
CA ILE A 72 -3.34 -7.44 16.43
C ILE A 72 -1.87 -7.35 16.79
N VAL A 73 -1.10 -6.57 16.04
CA VAL A 73 0.36 -6.51 16.18
C VAL A 73 0.82 -5.24 16.87
N VAL A 74 1.76 -5.39 17.81
CA VAL A 74 2.47 -4.28 18.44
C VAL A 74 3.91 -4.28 17.95
N LEU A 75 4.28 -3.31 17.15
CA LEU A 75 5.57 -3.23 16.47
C LEU A 75 6.45 -2.15 17.10
N PRO A 76 7.76 -2.40 17.26
CA PRO A 76 8.69 -1.42 17.81
C PRO A 76 8.94 -0.22 16.89
N GLU A 77 8.72 -0.39 15.58
CA GLU A 77 8.83 0.63 14.55
C GLU A 77 7.85 0.33 13.40
N THR A 78 7.67 1.26 12.45
CA THR A 78 6.84 0.99 11.26
C THR A 78 7.71 0.22 10.25
N PRO A 79 7.47 -1.09 10.01
CA PRO A 79 8.25 -1.81 9.01
C PRO A 79 7.93 -1.24 7.62
N ALA A 80 8.90 -1.26 6.71
CA ALA A 80 8.66 -0.95 5.31
C ALA A 80 7.65 -1.96 4.69
N ASP A 81 7.71 -3.21 5.15
CA ASP A 81 6.90 -4.33 4.68
C ASP A 81 6.00 -4.89 5.78
N LEU A 82 4.78 -4.35 5.88
CA LEU A 82 3.74 -4.88 6.76
C LEU A 82 2.96 -6.03 6.08
N GLU A 83 2.86 -7.17 6.75
CA GLU A 83 1.93 -8.26 6.42
C GLU A 83 0.50 -7.90 6.86
N PRO A 84 -0.55 -8.53 6.30
CA PRO A 84 -1.92 -8.33 6.76
C PRO A 84 -2.06 -8.59 8.27
N ALA A 85 -2.73 -7.67 8.97
CA ALA A 85 -3.03 -7.76 10.39
C ALA A 85 -4.42 -7.18 10.67
N ALA A 86 -5.07 -7.65 11.74
CA ALA A 86 -6.39 -7.18 12.14
C ALA A 86 -6.33 -5.75 12.70
N GLY A 87 -5.22 -5.40 13.35
CA GLY A 87 -4.97 -4.07 13.90
C GLY A 87 -3.49 -3.82 14.15
N ILE A 88 -3.08 -2.56 14.09
CA ILE A 88 -1.67 -2.15 14.13
C ILE A 88 -1.45 -1.17 15.30
N LEU A 89 -0.44 -1.47 16.11
CA LEU A 89 0.05 -0.63 17.20
C LEU A 89 1.54 -0.41 16.99
N THR A 90 2.01 0.83 16.90
CA THR A 90 3.45 1.12 16.68
C THR A 90 4.03 1.91 17.83
N GLN A 91 5.14 1.43 18.39
CA GLN A 91 5.91 2.14 19.41
C GLN A 91 6.76 3.23 18.73
N GLY A 92 6.61 4.49 19.14
CA GLY A 92 7.42 5.60 18.60
C GLY A 92 6.85 6.29 17.36
N GLU A 93 7.64 7.18 16.74
CA GLU A 93 7.21 8.06 15.65
C GLU A 93 6.88 7.27 14.38
N GLY A 94 5.60 6.93 14.20
CA GLY A 94 5.08 6.55 12.90
C GLY A 94 4.89 7.79 12.04
N ASN A 95 5.58 7.88 10.90
CA ASN A 95 5.35 8.92 9.90
C ASN A 95 3.93 8.80 9.34
N VAL A 96 3.08 9.82 9.59
CA VAL A 96 1.64 9.90 9.18
C VAL A 96 1.43 9.59 7.67
N LEU A 97 2.47 9.80 6.86
CA LEU A 97 2.47 9.63 5.41
C LEU A 97 3.22 8.37 4.93
N ALA A 98 3.67 7.51 5.84
CA ALA A 98 4.29 6.23 5.47
C ALA A 98 3.29 5.34 4.73
N HIS A 99 3.77 4.58 3.74
CA HIS A 99 2.93 3.74 2.89
C HIS A 99 2.04 2.77 3.67
N VAL A 100 2.56 2.19 4.76
CA VAL A 100 1.83 1.28 5.64
C VAL A 100 0.60 1.95 6.28
N GLN A 101 0.71 3.24 6.60
CA GLN A 101 -0.37 3.97 7.26
C GLN A 101 -1.49 4.36 6.30
N LEU A 102 -1.12 4.72 5.06
CA LEU A 102 -2.07 4.94 3.97
C LEU A 102 -2.81 3.65 3.60
N LEU A 103 -2.11 2.51 3.57
CA LEU A 103 -2.71 1.20 3.29
C LEU A 103 -3.70 0.80 4.40
N ALA A 104 -3.29 0.89 5.67
CA ALA A 104 -4.17 0.60 6.82
C ALA A 104 -5.43 1.48 6.80
N ARG A 105 -5.31 2.75 6.38
CA ARG A 105 -6.44 3.68 6.28
C ARG A 105 -7.45 3.27 5.21
N ALA A 106 -6.96 2.90 4.02
CA ALA A 106 -7.82 2.46 2.92
C ALA A 106 -8.64 1.22 3.31
N LEU A 107 -8.06 0.35 4.14
CA LEU A 107 -8.63 -0.94 4.51
C LEU A 107 -9.42 -0.91 5.83
N GLY A 108 -9.55 0.25 6.48
CA GLY A 108 -10.26 0.38 7.75
C GLY A 108 -9.59 -0.34 8.92
N ILE A 109 -8.32 -0.70 8.79
CA ILE A 109 -7.55 -1.37 9.85
C ILE A 109 -7.24 -0.33 10.93
N PRO A 110 -7.67 -0.54 12.19
CA PRO A 110 -7.36 0.38 13.27
C PRO A 110 -5.84 0.46 13.47
N ASN A 111 -5.32 1.70 13.50
CA ASN A 111 -3.89 1.97 13.61
C ASN A 111 -3.63 3.04 14.66
N VAL A 112 -2.76 2.74 15.63
CA VAL A 112 -2.46 3.59 16.79
C VAL A 112 -0.97 3.67 17.05
N VAL A 113 -0.48 4.89 17.27
CA VAL A 113 0.88 5.15 17.76
C VAL A 113 0.90 5.18 19.28
N LEU A 114 1.91 4.53 19.86
CA LEU A 114 2.12 4.35 21.29
C LEU A 114 3.43 4.99 21.75
N GLY A 115 3.37 5.75 22.83
CA GLY A 115 4.53 6.15 23.61
C GLY A 115 5.02 5.00 24.50
N SER A 116 6.24 5.13 25.02
CA SER A 116 6.90 4.06 25.80
C SER A 116 6.12 3.61 27.04
N ALA A 117 5.36 4.52 27.66
CA ALA A 117 4.52 4.18 28.83
C ALA A 117 3.33 3.30 28.45
N ALA A 118 2.62 3.63 27.37
CA ALA A 118 1.51 2.85 26.84
C ALA A 118 1.97 1.48 26.35
N TYR A 119 3.13 1.42 25.67
CA TYR A 119 3.72 0.15 25.22
C TYR A 119 3.99 -0.82 26.38
N ARG A 120 4.57 -0.34 27.49
CA ARG A 120 4.83 -1.17 28.68
C ARG A 120 3.56 -1.71 29.34
N GLN A 121 2.42 -1.03 29.18
CA GLN A 121 1.13 -1.50 29.67
C GLN A 121 0.52 -2.58 28.77
N ILE A 122 0.80 -2.53 27.47
CA ILE A 122 0.25 -3.49 26.49
C ILE A 122 1.08 -4.78 26.45
N ALA A 123 2.41 -4.68 26.59
CA ALA A 123 3.33 -5.81 26.46
C ALA A 123 2.98 -7.06 27.31
N PRO A 124 2.51 -6.95 28.57
CA PRO A 124 2.13 -8.11 29.39
C PRO A 124 0.92 -8.91 28.89
N HIS A 125 0.16 -8.37 27.92
CA HIS A 125 -1.04 -9.01 27.38
C HIS A 125 -0.76 -9.79 26.09
N ASP A 126 0.51 -10.00 25.73
CA ASP A 126 0.91 -10.81 24.58
C ASP A 126 0.24 -12.19 24.59
N GLY A 127 -0.21 -12.62 23.41
CA GLY A 127 -0.89 -13.89 23.19
C GLY A 127 -2.36 -13.94 23.60
N LYS A 128 -2.92 -12.87 24.21
CA LYS A 128 -4.33 -12.84 24.63
C LYS A 128 -5.27 -12.40 23.51
N GLN A 129 -6.53 -12.81 23.59
CA GLN A 129 -7.58 -12.34 22.68
C GLN A 129 -8.03 -10.93 23.10
N VAL A 130 -7.82 -9.96 22.22
CA VAL A 130 -8.01 -8.53 22.51
C VAL A 130 -9.05 -7.92 21.58
N PHE A 131 -9.90 -7.10 22.17
CA PHE A 131 -10.75 -6.12 21.50
C PHE A 131 -10.00 -4.80 21.38
N PHE A 132 -9.91 -4.30 20.16
CA PHE A 132 -9.23 -3.06 19.82
C PHE A 132 -10.19 -2.14 19.07
N LEU A 133 -10.43 -0.96 19.62
CA LEU A 133 -11.24 0.09 19.03
C LEU A 133 -10.43 1.38 18.97
N ALA A 134 -10.34 1.96 17.78
CA ALA A 134 -9.95 3.34 17.56
C ALA A 134 -11.16 4.10 17.01
N SER A 135 -11.72 5.02 17.78
CA SER A 135 -12.90 5.79 17.36
C SER A 135 -12.51 6.91 16.38
N PRO A 136 -13.44 7.38 15.52
CA PRO A 136 -13.21 8.52 14.63
C PRO A 136 -12.80 9.82 15.34
N ARG A 137 -13.11 9.94 16.64
CA ARG A 137 -12.73 11.08 17.48
C ARG A 137 -11.37 10.91 18.16
N GLY A 138 -10.67 9.80 17.92
CA GLY A 138 -9.32 9.53 18.42
C GLY A 138 -9.23 8.71 19.71
N ARG A 139 -10.36 8.42 20.38
CA ARG A 139 -10.38 7.56 21.58
C ARG A 139 -9.95 6.14 21.22
N VAL A 140 -9.06 5.56 22.03
CA VAL A 140 -8.57 4.18 21.87
C VAL A 140 -9.03 3.33 23.05
N VAL A 141 -9.54 2.13 22.77
CA VAL A 141 -9.89 1.11 23.77
C VAL A 141 -9.22 -0.21 23.37
N LEU A 142 -8.38 -0.74 24.26
CA LEU A 142 -7.73 -2.04 24.14
C LEU A 142 -8.08 -2.85 25.38
N LYS A 143 -8.81 -3.95 25.22
CA LYS A 143 -9.24 -4.80 26.34
C LYS A 143 -9.16 -6.28 25.98
N GLU A 144 -8.89 -7.11 26.98
CA GLU A 144 -9.14 -8.53 26.84
C GLU A 144 -10.63 -8.78 26.63
N MET A 145 -10.99 -9.74 25.75
CA MET A 145 -12.39 -10.06 25.45
C MET A 145 -13.22 -10.41 26.70
N ALA A 146 -12.57 -11.01 27.70
CA ALA A 146 -13.18 -11.34 28.98
C ALA A 146 -13.53 -10.11 29.85
N ALA A 147 -12.82 -8.99 29.64
CA ALA A 147 -12.96 -7.76 30.43
C ALA A 147 -13.87 -6.71 29.78
N LEU A 148 -14.51 -7.02 28.65
CA LEU A 148 -15.43 -6.10 27.99
C LEU A 148 -16.66 -5.81 28.85
N THR A 149 -16.97 -4.52 28.98
CA THR A 149 -18.21 -4.05 29.59
C THR A 149 -19.44 -4.47 28.75
N PRO A 150 -20.65 -4.49 29.31
CA PRO A 150 -21.87 -4.78 28.55
C PRO A 150 -22.05 -3.87 27.32
N GLN A 151 -21.68 -2.59 27.44
CA GLN A 151 -21.76 -1.63 26.34
C GLN A 151 -20.75 -1.95 25.23
N GLU A 152 -19.49 -2.23 25.57
CA GLU A 152 -18.46 -2.59 24.57
C GLU A 152 -18.76 -3.94 23.91
N ARG A 153 -19.31 -4.88 24.67
CA ARG A 153 -19.79 -6.16 24.15
C ARG A 153 -20.94 -5.98 23.15
N ALA A 154 -21.87 -5.07 23.43
CA ALA A 154 -22.95 -4.74 22.48
C ALA A 154 -22.39 -4.10 21.20
N VAL A 155 -21.38 -3.22 21.29
CA VAL A 155 -20.69 -2.65 20.12
C VAL A 155 -20.01 -3.75 19.30
N TYR A 156 -19.31 -4.69 19.96
CA TYR A 156 -18.70 -5.83 19.29
C TYR A 156 -19.75 -6.72 18.61
N GLU A 157 -20.84 -7.09 19.30
CA GLU A 157 -21.90 -7.93 18.73
C GLU A 157 -22.64 -7.25 17.57
N GLU A 158 -22.80 -5.93 17.60
CA GLU A 158 -23.32 -5.16 16.47
C GLU A 158 -22.32 -5.16 15.30
N TYR A 159 -21.04 -4.93 15.57
CA TYR A 159 -19.97 -4.99 14.58
C TYR A 159 -19.93 -6.38 13.89
N THR A 160 -19.88 -7.46 14.67
CA THR A 160 -19.87 -8.83 14.13
C THR A 160 -21.17 -9.17 13.39
N ARG A 161 -22.34 -8.71 13.86
CA ARG A 161 -23.59 -8.87 13.10
C ARG A 161 -23.55 -8.13 11.77
N ASN A 162 -22.96 -6.95 11.72
CA ASN A 162 -22.78 -6.20 10.49
C ASN A 162 -21.78 -6.88 9.56
N GLU A 163 -20.67 -7.42 10.06
CA GLU A 163 -19.74 -8.26 9.28
C GLU A 163 -20.41 -9.50 8.72
N VAL A 164 -21.19 -10.23 9.52
CA VAL A 164 -21.93 -11.43 9.08
C VAL A 164 -23.01 -11.08 8.06
N ARG A 165 -23.75 -9.98 8.27
CA ARG A 165 -24.74 -9.48 7.29
C ARG A 165 -24.10 -9.00 6.00
N THR A 166 -22.90 -8.45 6.09
CA THR A 166 -22.07 -8.04 4.96
C THR A 166 -21.55 -9.26 4.18
N ALA A 167 -21.05 -10.28 4.90
CA ALA A 167 -20.61 -11.55 4.32
C ALA A 167 -21.77 -12.36 3.70
N ASN A 168 -22.97 -12.25 4.26
CA ASN A 168 -24.18 -12.88 3.76
C ASN A 168 -24.95 -12.03 2.72
N GLY A 169 -24.43 -10.86 2.33
CA GLY A 169 -25.04 -9.99 1.31
C GLY A 169 -26.37 -9.33 1.69
N ILE A 170 -26.75 -9.33 2.98
CA ILE A 170 -27.99 -8.74 3.51
C ILE A 170 -27.82 -7.23 3.74
N LEU A 171 -26.61 -6.80 4.09
CA LEU A 171 -26.18 -5.41 4.01
C LEU A 171 -25.26 -5.27 2.80
N GLN A 172 -25.39 -4.18 2.02
CA GLN A 172 -24.36 -3.83 1.06
C GLN A 172 -23.05 -3.68 1.85
N ALA A 173 -22.10 -4.59 1.58
CA ALA A 173 -20.73 -4.43 1.99
C ALA A 173 -20.24 -3.02 1.60
N ALA A 174 -19.12 -2.57 2.19
CA ALA A 174 -18.15 -1.89 1.33
C ALA A 174 -17.86 -2.90 0.20
N SER A 175 -18.57 -2.74 -0.92
CA SER A 175 -18.62 -3.68 -2.02
C SER A 175 -17.19 -4.03 -2.38
N LYS A 176 -16.85 -5.33 -2.48
CA LYS A 176 -15.58 -5.74 -3.07
C LYS A 176 -15.35 -4.88 -4.30
N LEU A 177 -14.16 -4.30 -4.41
CA LEU A 177 -13.75 -3.47 -5.50
C LEU A 177 -14.00 -4.21 -6.81
N HIS A 178 -14.95 -3.69 -7.57
CA HIS A 178 -15.30 -4.21 -8.87
C HIS A 178 -14.36 -3.63 -9.92
N ILE A 179 -13.76 -4.49 -10.71
CA ILE A 179 -12.97 -4.06 -11.87
C ILE A 179 -13.90 -3.87 -13.06
N ASP A 180 -14.03 -2.63 -13.52
CA ASP A 180 -14.74 -2.31 -14.76
C ASP A 180 -13.91 -2.77 -15.97
N ARG A 181 -14.30 -3.92 -16.52
CA ARG A 181 -13.63 -4.55 -17.67
C ARG A 181 -13.90 -3.83 -18.98
N ASP A 182 -15.04 -3.17 -19.11
CA ASP A 182 -15.43 -2.48 -20.35
C ASP A 182 -14.60 -1.20 -20.55
N LYS A 183 -14.08 -0.66 -19.44
CA LYS A 183 -13.14 0.46 -19.46
C LYS A 183 -11.72 0.06 -19.91
N LEU A 184 -11.30 -1.19 -19.73
CA LEU A 184 -9.93 -1.64 -20.01
C LEU A 184 -9.67 -1.79 -21.51
N ASP A 185 -8.62 -1.11 -21.99
CA ASP A 185 -8.09 -1.28 -23.34
C ASP A 185 -6.80 -2.11 -23.31
N VAL A 186 -6.96 -3.40 -23.60
CA VAL A 186 -5.84 -4.35 -23.75
C VAL A 186 -5.30 -4.43 -25.18
N THR A 187 -5.86 -3.65 -26.11
CA THR A 187 -5.44 -3.62 -27.51
C THR A 187 -4.30 -2.64 -27.76
N THR A 188 -4.20 -1.59 -26.93
CA THR A 188 -3.07 -0.66 -26.93
C THR A 188 -1.84 -1.31 -26.29
N LYS A 189 -0.87 -1.72 -27.13
CA LYS A 189 0.36 -2.42 -26.71
C LYS A 189 1.61 -1.55 -26.79
N THR A 190 1.56 -0.44 -27.52
CA THR A 190 2.74 0.37 -27.80
C THR A 190 3.11 1.25 -26.60
N PRO A 191 4.41 1.28 -26.21
CA PRO A 191 4.90 2.25 -25.23
C PRO A 191 4.65 3.67 -25.70
N ARG A 192 4.51 4.60 -24.75
CA ARG A 192 4.19 5.99 -25.02
C ARG A 192 5.02 6.94 -24.20
N ASP A 193 5.29 8.11 -24.75
CA ASP A 193 5.75 9.25 -23.99
C ASP A 193 4.85 9.51 -22.79
N LEU A 194 5.43 9.82 -21.64
CA LEU A 194 4.68 10.34 -20.51
C LEU A 194 3.92 11.61 -20.88
N VAL A 195 4.43 12.47 -21.76
CA VAL A 195 3.74 13.70 -22.20
C VAL A 195 2.47 13.43 -23.05
N GLN A 196 2.31 12.20 -23.56
CA GLN A 196 1.15 11.79 -24.35
C GLN A 196 0.05 11.14 -23.50
N VAL A 197 0.36 10.79 -22.25
CA VAL A 197 -0.60 10.17 -21.32
C VAL A 197 -1.37 11.27 -20.59
N ARG A 198 -2.68 11.08 -20.42
CA ARG A 198 -3.59 12.02 -19.76
C ARG A 198 -4.32 11.36 -18.60
N ARG A 199 -4.93 12.18 -17.74
CA ARG A 199 -5.79 11.69 -16.66
C ARG A 199 -6.90 10.74 -17.14
N SER A 200 -7.45 10.97 -18.33
CA SER A 200 -8.49 10.12 -18.95
C SER A 200 -8.04 8.70 -19.27
N ASP A 201 -6.73 8.45 -19.30
CA ASP A 201 -6.15 7.14 -19.57
C ASP A 201 -6.12 6.23 -18.32
N SER A 202 -6.35 6.80 -17.13
CA SER A 202 -6.40 6.09 -15.85
C SER A 202 -7.46 4.99 -15.85
N GLY A 203 -7.03 3.75 -15.61
CA GLY A 203 -7.86 2.55 -15.64
C GLY A 203 -8.34 2.14 -17.03
N LYS A 204 -7.86 2.81 -18.10
CA LYS A 204 -8.14 2.45 -19.50
C LYS A 204 -6.93 1.77 -20.14
N ILE A 205 -5.83 2.50 -20.32
CA ILE A 205 -4.58 1.96 -20.92
C ILE A 205 -3.44 1.86 -19.90
N CYS A 206 -3.50 2.61 -18.80
CA CYS A 206 -2.50 2.59 -17.74
C CYS A 206 -3.16 2.83 -16.38
N GLY A 207 -2.41 2.62 -15.30
CA GLY A 207 -2.88 2.92 -13.96
C GLY A 207 -2.88 4.43 -13.68
N PRO A 208 -3.30 4.81 -12.47
CA PRO A 208 -3.45 6.21 -12.12
C PRO A 208 -2.13 6.92 -11.88
N LYS A 209 -1.06 6.23 -11.49
CA LYS A 209 0.24 6.90 -11.32
C LYS A 209 0.73 7.42 -12.65
N ALA A 210 0.70 6.61 -13.70
CA ALA A 210 1.07 7.00 -15.04
C ALA A 210 0.17 8.13 -15.56
N ALA A 211 -1.15 7.99 -15.36
CA ALA A 211 -2.13 8.96 -15.84
C ALA A 211 -1.98 10.34 -15.18
N PHE A 212 -1.86 10.38 -13.86
CA PHE A 212 -1.68 11.64 -13.12
C PHE A 212 -0.30 12.23 -13.34
N LEU A 213 0.75 11.40 -13.42
CA LEU A 213 2.09 11.89 -13.74
C LEU A 213 2.16 12.44 -15.17
N GLY A 214 1.48 11.82 -16.14
CA GLY A 214 1.35 12.32 -17.50
C GLY A 214 0.59 13.65 -17.57
N GLU A 215 -0.49 13.79 -16.79
CA GLU A 215 -1.21 15.05 -16.65
C GLU A 215 -0.31 16.17 -16.07
N LEU A 216 0.45 15.86 -15.02
CA LEU A 216 1.42 16.79 -14.45
C LEU A 216 2.53 17.14 -15.45
N LYS A 217 3.05 16.17 -16.21
CA LYS A 217 4.05 16.41 -17.26
C LYS A 217 3.50 17.29 -18.37
N HIS A 218 2.22 17.18 -18.69
CA HIS A 218 1.57 18.05 -19.67
C HIS A 218 1.46 19.50 -19.16
N LEU A 219 1.06 19.70 -17.91
CA LEU A 219 0.87 21.02 -17.30
C LEU A 219 2.20 21.70 -16.92
N PHE A 220 3.19 20.91 -16.51
CA PHE A 220 4.48 21.37 -16.00
C PHE A 220 5.63 20.62 -16.68
N PRO A 221 5.83 20.82 -17.99
CA PRO A 221 6.76 20.03 -18.79
C PRO A 221 8.20 20.08 -18.29
N ASP A 222 8.63 21.19 -17.70
CA ASP A 222 10.01 21.36 -17.22
C ASP A 222 10.20 20.99 -15.74
N HIS A 223 9.11 20.66 -15.03
CA HIS A 223 9.15 20.34 -13.59
C HIS A 223 8.82 18.87 -13.28
N VAL A 224 8.46 18.08 -14.30
CA VAL A 224 8.22 16.65 -14.17
C VAL A 224 9.26 15.88 -14.98
N ALA A 225 9.86 14.87 -14.36
CA ALA A 225 10.86 14.01 -14.98
C ALA A 225 10.36 13.40 -16.30
N ARG A 226 11.28 13.14 -17.22
CA ARG A 226 10.96 12.47 -18.50
C ARG A 226 10.63 11.00 -18.22
N GLY A 227 9.73 10.42 -19.00
CA GLY A 227 9.36 9.03 -18.81
C GLY A 227 8.62 8.42 -19.99
N VAL A 228 8.52 7.11 -19.95
CA VAL A 228 7.80 6.27 -20.92
C VAL A 228 6.84 5.39 -20.13
N VAL A 229 5.61 5.25 -20.63
CA VAL A 229 4.58 4.39 -20.06
C VAL A 229 4.40 3.17 -20.96
N VAL A 230 4.48 1.99 -20.36
CA VAL A 230 4.18 0.71 -21.01
C VAL A 230 2.75 0.31 -20.60
N PRO A 231 1.80 0.23 -21.55
CA PRO A 231 0.36 0.10 -21.25
C PRO A 231 -0.03 -1.31 -20.80
N PHE A 232 -1.24 -1.44 -20.25
CA PHE A 232 -1.84 -2.72 -19.85
C PHE A 232 -1.86 -3.75 -20.99
N GLY A 233 -2.13 -3.30 -22.23
CA GLY A 233 -2.15 -4.20 -23.39
C GLY A 233 -0.81 -4.87 -23.67
N ALA A 234 0.31 -4.22 -23.36
CA ALA A 234 1.63 -4.84 -23.50
C ALA A 234 1.83 -5.99 -22.50
N TYR A 235 1.45 -5.79 -21.24
CA TYR A 235 1.43 -6.86 -20.25
C TYR A 235 0.48 -7.97 -20.64
N TYR A 236 -0.75 -7.62 -21.03
CA TYR A 236 -1.78 -8.59 -21.38
C TYR A 236 -1.31 -9.47 -22.54
N ASP A 237 -0.73 -8.88 -23.58
CA ASP A 237 -0.14 -9.62 -24.70
C ASP A 237 0.99 -10.55 -24.25
N HIS A 238 1.92 -10.07 -23.42
CA HIS A 238 3.00 -10.87 -22.84
C HIS A 238 2.47 -12.06 -22.05
N TYR A 239 1.48 -11.81 -21.18
CA TYR A 239 0.85 -12.82 -20.34
C TYR A 239 0.10 -13.88 -21.15
N GLN A 240 -0.64 -13.48 -22.18
CA GLN A 240 -1.39 -14.41 -23.04
C GLN A 240 -0.48 -15.36 -23.83
N HIS A 241 0.73 -14.93 -24.18
CA HIS A 241 1.71 -15.76 -24.88
C HIS A 241 2.69 -16.50 -23.96
N ALA A 242 2.65 -16.22 -22.65
CA ALA A 242 3.51 -16.89 -21.68
C ALA A 242 3.11 -18.37 -21.52
N LYS A 243 4.13 -19.19 -21.27
CA LYS A 243 3.97 -20.62 -20.96
C LYS A 243 4.47 -20.89 -19.56
N VAL A 244 3.89 -21.89 -18.92
CA VAL A 244 4.32 -22.33 -17.59
C VAL A 244 5.78 -22.77 -17.64
N ALA A 245 6.61 -22.11 -16.85
CA ALA A 245 7.95 -22.53 -16.50
C ALA A 245 7.94 -22.93 -15.02
N VAL A 246 8.54 -24.08 -14.68
CA VAL A 246 8.56 -24.58 -13.31
C VAL A 246 9.90 -24.23 -12.66
N PRO A 247 9.92 -23.48 -11.54
CA PRO A 247 11.14 -23.20 -10.79
C PRO A 247 11.77 -24.48 -10.19
N GLU A 248 13.10 -24.52 -10.06
CA GLU A 248 13.80 -25.69 -9.49
C GLU A 248 13.46 -25.96 -8.00
N ASN A 249 13.04 -24.91 -7.28
CA ASN A 249 12.61 -25.00 -5.88
C ASN A 249 11.19 -25.57 -5.72
N VAL A 250 10.38 -25.58 -6.79
CA VAL A 250 9.03 -26.17 -6.78
C VAL A 250 9.14 -27.64 -7.18
N ARG A 251 9.48 -28.49 -6.21
CA ARG A 251 9.77 -29.93 -6.45
C ARG A 251 8.55 -30.86 -6.30
N SER A 252 7.38 -30.34 -5.96
CA SER A 252 6.20 -31.19 -5.73
C SER A 252 5.56 -31.64 -7.05
N PRO A 253 5.45 -32.95 -7.31
CA PRO A 253 4.77 -33.44 -8.50
C PRO A 253 3.30 -33.00 -8.50
N GLY A 254 2.83 -32.51 -9.66
CA GLY A 254 1.41 -32.16 -9.87
C GLY A 254 0.99 -30.73 -9.53
N ILE A 255 1.94 -29.82 -9.23
CA ILE A 255 1.59 -28.40 -9.06
C ILE A 255 1.26 -27.74 -10.40
N ALA A 256 2.12 -27.90 -11.42
CA ALA A 256 1.97 -27.30 -12.74
C ALA A 256 2.58 -28.18 -13.84
N THR A 257 2.16 -27.99 -15.09
CA THR A 257 2.70 -28.72 -16.24
C THR A 257 3.53 -27.77 -17.11
N ALA A 258 4.85 -28.00 -17.15
CA ALA A 258 5.76 -27.16 -17.94
C ALA A 258 5.33 -27.10 -19.42
N GLY A 259 5.31 -25.89 -19.98
CA GLY A 259 4.96 -25.63 -21.38
C GLY A 259 3.47 -25.45 -21.67
N GLU A 260 2.57 -25.70 -20.70
CA GLU A 260 1.15 -25.36 -20.86
C GLU A 260 0.95 -23.83 -20.93
N PRO A 261 -0.13 -23.33 -21.55
CA PRO A 261 -0.44 -21.91 -21.54
C PRO A 261 -0.58 -21.38 -20.11
N LEU A 262 0.14 -20.29 -19.79
CA LEU A 262 0.07 -19.69 -18.47
C LEU A 262 -1.36 -19.23 -18.09
N PRO A 263 -2.15 -18.61 -18.99
CA PRO A 263 -3.52 -18.22 -18.66
C PRO A 263 -4.39 -19.38 -18.15
N ASP A 264 -4.32 -20.54 -18.80
CA ASP A 264 -5.08 -21.74 -18.44
C ASP A 264 -4.69 -22.27 -17.05
N PHE A 265 -3.39 -22.20 -16.72
CA PHE A 265 -2.87 -22.59 -15.41
C PHE A 265 -3.37 -21.65 -14.30
N VAL A 266 -3.34 -20.34 -14.54
CA VAL A 266 -3.79 -19.32 -13.59
C VAL A 266 -5.30 -19.40 -13.37
N GLU A 267 -6.08 -19.50 -14.45
CA GLU A 267 -7.55 -19.60 -14.37
C GLU A 267 -7.97 -20.83 -13.55
N ARG A 268 -7.37 -21.99 -13.82
CA ARG A 268 -7.62 -23.21 -13.05
C ARG A 268 -7.24 -23.05 -11.58
N THR A 269 -6.07 -22.46 -11.31
CA THR A 269 -5.60 -22.20 -9.95
C THR A 269 -6.59 -21.34 -9.17
N TYR A 270 -7.06 -20.26 -9.78
CA TYR A 270 -7.97 -19.31 -9.13
C TYR A 270 -9.37 -19.91 -8.98
N LYS A 271 -9.85 -20.65 -9.98
CA LYS A 271 -11.12 -21.37 -9.89
C LYS A 271 -11.15 -22.34 -8.71
N THR A 272 -10.10 -23.14 -8.53
CA THR A 272 -10.01 -24.04 -7.37
C THR A 272 -9.87 -23.26 -6.06
N PHE A 273 -9.02 -22.24 -6.01
CA PHE A 273 -8.79 -21.48 -4.78
C PHE A 273 -10.06 -20.76 -4.29
N PHE A 274 -10.67 -19.94 -5.15
CA PHE A 274 -11.83 -19.12 -4.82
C PHE A 274 -13.15 -19.88 -4.87
N GLY A 275 -13.28 -20.87 -5.77
CA GLY A 275 -14.52 -21.60 -6.00
C GLY A 275 -14.68 -22.87 -5.17
N GLU A 276 -13.59 -23.45 -4.64
CA GLU A 276 -13.63 -24.73 -3.93
C GLU A 276 -13.01 -24.64 -2.52
N LEU A 277 -11.77 -24.16 -2.39
CA LEU A 277 -11.05 -24.20 -1.12
C LEU A 277 -11.58 -23.19 -0.10
N ILE A 278 -11.83 -21.94 -0.51
CA ILE A 278 -12.41 -20.93 0.37
C ILE A 278 -13.83 -21.35 0.83
N PRO A 279 -14.77 -21.73 -0.06
CA PRO A 279 -16.10 -22.19 0.36
C PRO A 279 -16.09 -23.44 1.24
N ALA A 280 -15.08 -24.31 1.10
CA ALA A 280 -14.91 -25.49 1.96
C ALA A 280 -14.45 -25.16 3.39
N GLY A 281 -14.23 -23.87 3.72
CA GLY A 281 -13.86 -23.45 5.07
C GLY A 281 -12.45 -23.88 5.48
N LYS A 282 -11.53 -24.01 4.51
CA LYS A 282 -10.13 -24.35 4.76
C LYS A 282 -9.45 -23.30 5.65
N SER A 283 -8.56 -23.75 6.53
CA SER A 283 -7.81 -22.84 7.39
C SER A 283 -6.87 -21.97 6.56
N GLU A 284 -6.54 -20.77 7.05
CA GLU A 284 -5.62 -19.85 6.37
C GLU A 284 -4.26 -20.50 6.08
N ARG A 285 -3.77 -21.32 7.01
CA ARG A 285 -2.53 -22.08 6.85
C ARG A 285 -2.61 -23.08 5.69
N GLU A 286 -3.72 -23.79 5.53
CA GLU A 286 -3.94 -24.69 4.39
C GLU A 286 -4.04 -23.93 3.08
N LEU A 287 -4.78 -22.81 3.06
CA LEU A 287 -4.94 -21.96 1.87
C LEU A 287 -3.59 -21.41 1.42
N SER A 288 -2.82 -20.83 2.35
CA SER A 288 -1.49 -20.27 2.14
C SER A 288 -0.52 -21.32 1.59
N ALA A 289 -0.42 -22.47 2.24
CA ALA A 289 0.45 -23.57 1.80
C ALA A 289 0.08 -24.10 0.41
N TRP A 290 -1.20 -24.01 0.02
CA TRP A 290 -1.65 -24.46 -1.29
C TRP A 290 -1.38 -23.42 -2.39
N ILE A 291 -1.62 -22.13 -2.13
CA ILE A 291 -1.54 -21.09 -3.15
C ILE A 291 -0.12 -20.58 -3.40
N ALA A 292 0.70 -20.46 -2.34
CA ALA A 292 2.05 -19.90 -2.43
C ALA A 292 2.93 -20.54 -3.53
N PRO A 293 3.10 -21.87 -3.61
CA PRO A 293 3.95 -22.45 -4.65
C PRO A 293 3.37 -22.33 -6.07
N ARG A 294 2.05 -22.10 -6.21
CA ARG A 294 1.44 -21.83 -7.52
C ARG A 294 1.69 -20.40 -7.95
N LEU A 295 1.63 -19.45 -7.01
CA LEU A 295 2.02 -18.07 -7.25
C LEU A 295 3.49 -17.97 -7.69
N ASP A 296 4.39 -18.73 -7.05
CA ASP A 296 5.81 -18.80 -7.46
C ASP A 296 5.97 -19.25 -8.93
N VAL A 297 5.20 -20.28 -9.34
CA VAL A 297 5.19 -20.74 -10.74
C VAL A 297 4.71 -19.64 -11.67
N ILE A 298 3.68 -18.88 -11.30
CA ILE A 298 3.14 -17.79 -12.13
C ILE A 298 4.17 -16.67 -12.29
N GLN A 299 4.77 -16.22 -11.19
CA GLN A 299 5.81 -15.18 -11.20
C GLN A 299 6.97 -15.59 -12.10
N TYR A 300 7.51 -16.78 -11.88
CA TYR A 300 8.62 -17.29 -12.65
C TYR A 300 8.29 -17.47 -14.14
N SER A 301 7.07 -17.88 -14.46
CA SER A 301 6.62 -18.02 -15.86
C SER A 301 6.58 -16.66 -16.57
N ILE A 302 6.09 -15.61 -15.91
CA ILE A 302 6.06 -14.24 -16.44
C ILE A 302 7.49 -13.70 -16.64
N GLU A 303 8.38 -13.95 -15.68
CA GLU A 303 9.78 -13.51 -15.73
C GLU A 303 10.62 -14.21 -16.80
N LYS A 304 10.34 -15.49 -17.06
CA LYS A 304 11.05 -16.29 -18.06
C LYS A 304 10.49 -16.17 -19.46
N ALA A 305 9.23 -15.76 -19.61
CA ALA A 305 8.67 -15.48 -20.92
C ALA A 305 9.52 -14.40 -21.64
N PRO A 306 9.91 -14.63 -22.90
CA PRO A 306 10.64 -13.63 -23.67
C PRO A 306 9.71 -12.47 -24.05
N LEU A 307 10.21 -11.23 -23.93
CA LEU A 307 9.52 -10.07 -24.49
C LEU A 307 9.50 -10.17 -26.02
N SER A 308 8.39 -9.79 -26.65
CA SER A 308 8.29 -9.72 -28.11
C SER A 308 9.27 -8.70 -28.69
N THR A 309 9.73 -8.95 -29.91
CA THR A 309 10.64 -8.04 -30.62
C THR A 309 10.02 -6.66 -30.78
N GLU A 310 8.73 -6.62 -31.12
CA GLU A 310 7.96 -5.40 -31.33
C GLU A 310 7.90 -4.55 -30.06
N LEU A 311 7.70 -5.17 -28.89
CA LEU A 311 7.70 -4.46 -27.62
C LEU A 311 9.09 -3.94 -27.26
N ARG A 312 10.14 -4.75 -27.45
CA ARG A 312 11.53 -4.33 -27.16
C ARG A 312 11.91 -3.12 -28.00
N GLU A 313 11.64 -3.16 -29.31
CA GLU A 313 11.93 -2.04 -30.20
C GLU A 313 11.07 -0.82 -29.89
N GLY A 314 9.79 -1.01 -29.55
CA GLY A 314 8.91 0.07 -29.11
C GLY A 314 9.44 0.79 -27.87
N ILE A 315 9.89 0.03 -26.85
CA ILE A 315 10.46 0.60 -25.63
C ILE A 315 11.76 1.33 -25.95
N ARG A 316 12.67 0.69 -26.68
CA ARG A 316 13.96 1.29 -27.09
C ARG A 316 13.74 2.61 -27.84
N SER A 317 12.85 2.60 -28.83
CA SER A 317 12.56 3.76 -29.67
C SER A 317 12.00 4.92 -28.85
N GLU A 318 11.05 4.66 -27.96
CA GLU A 318 10.44 5.69 -27.12
C GLU A 318 11.44 6.24 -26.10
N LEU A 319 12.23 5.38 -25.44
CA LEU A 319 13.28 5.82 -24.51
C LEU A 319 14.34 6.68 -25.21
N ASP A 320 14.73 6.35 -26.44
CA ASP A 320 15.66 7.17 -27.20
C ASP A 320 15.04 8.52 -27.58
N ARG A 321 13.78 8.49 -28.05
CA ARG A 321 13.03 9.69 -28.45
C ARG A 321 12.91 10.71 -27.32
N VAL A 322 12.69 10.25 -26.09
CA VAL A 322 12.63 11.12 -24.89
C VAL A 322 14.02 11.41 -24.29
N GLY A 323 15.10 10.90 -24.90
CA GLY A 323 16.47 11.17 -24.50
C GLY A 323 16.91 10.46 -23.21
N LEU A 324 16.31 9.31 -22.91
CA LEU A 324 16.68 8.49 -21.75
C LEU A 324 17.78 7.48 -22.05
N LEU A 325 18.13 7.28 -23.33
CA LEU A 325 19.24 6.41 -23.75
C LEU A 325 20.51 7.21 -24.05
N THR A 326 21.63 6.68 -23.57
CA THR A 326 22.97 7.28 -23.65
C THR A 326 23.94 6.33 -24.37
N GLY A 327 25.14 6.86 -24.66
CA GLY A 327 26.18 6.13 -25.39
C GLY A 327 25.93 6.04 -26.90
N PRO A 328 26.96 5.59 -27.66
CA PRO A 328 26.89 5.50 -29.12
C PRO A 328 25.86 4.46 -29.61
N ASP A 329 25.71 3.35 -28.89
CA ASP A 329 24.84 2.23 -29.28
C ASP A 329 23.40 2.34 -28.72
N LYS A 330 23.14 3.38 -27.92
CA LYS A 330 21.86 3.59 -27.22
C LYS A 330 21.43 2.36 -26.42
N ARG A 331 22.36 1.81 -25.64
CA ARG A 331 22.14 0.66 -24.76
C ARG A 331 22.13 1.03 -23.29
N ASP A 332 22.84 2.07 -22.91
CA ASP A 332 22.86 2.58 -21.56
C ASP A 332 21.72 3.58 -21.36
N THR A 333 21.28 3.76 -20.12
CA THR A 333 20.27 4.75 -19.76
C THR A 333 20.90 5.88 -18.93
N VAL A 334 20.17 6.99 -18.78
CA VAL A 334 20.53 8.05 -17.83
C VAL A 334 20.43 7.61 -16.35
N GLY A 335 19.89 6.41 -16.08
CA GLY A 335 19.38 6.00 -14.77
C GLY A 335 17.89 6.23 -14.70
N CYS A 336 17.14 5.15 -14.63
CA CYS A 336 15.68 5.20 -14.59
C CYS A 336 15.13 4.40 -13.41
N PHE A 337 13.93 4.75 -12.98
CA PHE A 337 13.08 3.95 -12.12
C PHE A 337 12.06 3.20 -12.97
N VAL A 338 11.85 1.93 -12.68
CA VAL A 338 10.80 1.11 -13.28
C VAL A 338 9.74 0.87 -12.22
N ARG A 339 8.56 1.47 -12.39
CA ARG A 339 7.54 1.56 -11.34
C ARG A 339 6.28 0.81 -11.75
N SER A 340 5.76 -0.01 -10.86
CA SER A 340 4.45 -0.64 -11.04
C SER A 340 3.32 0.37 -10.93
N ASP A 341 2.31 0.18 -11.78
CA ASP A 341 1.10 0.99 -11.81
C ASP A 341 -0.09 0.14 -12.28
N THR A 342 -1.04 -0.17 -11.41
CA THR A 342 -2.15 -1.09 -11.73
C THR A 342 -3.50 -0.39 -11.94
N ASN A 343 -4.42 -1.04 -12.65
CA ASN A 343 -5.78 -0.53 -12.90
C ASN A 343 -6.67 -0.41 -11.65
N VAL A 344 -6.25 -0.96 -10.52
CA VAL A 344 -7.04 -0.98 -9.28
C VAL A 344 -6.63 0.10 -8.28
N GLU A 345 -5.52 0.82 -8.48
CA GLU A 345 -4.97 1.74 -7.46
C GLU A 345 -5.83 2.98 -7.17
N ASP A 346 -6.79 3.29 -8.03
CA ASP A 346 -7.66 4.48 -7.96
C ASP A 346 -9.09 4.14 -7.51
N LEU A 347 -9.36 2.87 -7.20
CA LEU A 347 -10.68 2.44 -6.81
C LEU A 347 -11.01 2.91 -5.39
N GLU A 348 -12.27 3.33 -5.19
CA GLU A 348 -12.76 3.87 -3.93
C GLU A 348 -12.51 2.84 -2.80
N ASN A 349 -11.75 3.24 -1.76
CA ASN A 349 -11.31 2.40 -0.63
C ASN A 349 -10.12 1.44 -0.89
N PHE A 350 -9.32 1.63 -1.95
CA PHE A 350 -8.03 0.95 -2.07
C PHE A 350 -6.95 1.91 -2.56
N ASN A 351 -5.79 1.89 -1.88
CA ASN A 351 -4.56 2.45 -2.43
C ASN A 351 -3.52 1.31 -2.49
N GLY A 352 -2.79 1.20 -3.59
CA GLY A 352 -1.75 0.17 -3.75
C GLY A 352 -0.47 0.48 -2.95
N ALA A 353 -0.53 1.32 -1.93
CA ALA A 353 0.65 1.75 -1.18
C ALA A 353 1.34 0.55 -0.52
N GLY A 354 2.64 0.38 -0.75
CA GLY A 354 3.42 -0.76 -0.22
C GLY A 354 3.18 -2.12 -0.91
N LEU A 355 2.31 -2.21 -1.92
CA LEU A 355 2.11 -3.42 -2.74
C LEU A 355 2.74 -3.32 -4.13
N ASN A 356 3.44 -2.21 -4.38
CA ASN A 356 3.93 -1.80 -5.67
C ASN A 356 5.44 -1.92 -5.74
N LEU A 357 5.93 -2.65 -6.74
CA LEU A 357 7.36 -2.82 -6.98
C LEU A 357 7.91 -1.57 -7.68
N THR A 358 8.98 -1.02 -7.13
CA THR A 358 9.80 -0.01 -7.80
C THR A 358 11.23 -0.51 -7.86
N ILE A 359 11.78 -0.57 -9.07
CA ILE A 359 13.17 -0.93 -9.29
C ILE A 359 13.93 0.37 -9.54
N PHE A 360 14.95 0.60 -8.71
CA PHE A 360 15.66 1.87 -8.68
C PHE A 360 16.92 1.84 -9.53
N ASN A 361 17.24 2.99 -10.11
CA ASN A 361 18.51 3.30 -10.75
C ASN A 361 18.97 2.29 -11.81
N VAL A 362 18.04 1.87 -12.66
CA VAL A 362 18.27 0.97 -13.78
C VAL A 362 19.12 1.68 -14.84
N LYS A 363 20.27 1.10 -15.24
CA LYS A 363 21.31 1.76 -16.05
C LYS A 363 21.49 1.21 -17.46
N SER A 364 20.84 0.11 -17.81
CA SER A 364 20.88 -0.43 -19.18
C SER A 364 19.50 -0.79 -19.69
N LEU A 365 19.37 -0.88 -21.01
CA LEU A 365 18.15 -1.30 -21.69
C LEU A 365 17.77 -2.76 -21.34
N ASP A 366 18.75 -3.63 -21.13
CA ASP A 366 18.50 -5.01 -20.70
C ASP A 366 17.96 -5.08 -19.27
N ASP A 367 18.46 -4.22 -18.37
CA ASP A 367 17.91 -4.10 -17.02
C ASP A 367 16.47 -3.56 -17.04
N ILE A 368 16.14 -2.64 -17.96
CA ILE A 368 14.75 -2.18 -18.17
C ILE A 368 13.86 -3.36 -18.59
N TYR A 369 14.31 -4.18 -19.55
CA TYR A 369 13.54 -5.34 -19.99
C TYR A 369 13.32 -6.38 -18.89
N ASN A 370 14.33 -6.61 -18.05
CA ASN A 370 14.18 -7.49 -16.89
C ASN A 370 13.24 -6.88 -15.86
N GLY A 371 13.42 -5.61 -15.53
CA GLY A 371 12.59 -4.91 -14.56
C GLY A 371 11.12 -4.81 -14.96
N LEU A 372 10.81 -4.73 -16.26
CA LEU A 372 9.43 -4.85 -16.76
C LEU A 372 8.78 -6.17 -16.33
N LYS A 373 9.49 -7.28 -16.52
CA LYS A 373 8.95 -8.61 -16.22
C LYS A 373 8.83 -8.84 -14.71
N GLU A 374 9.77 -8.34 -13.93
CA GLU A 374 9.70 -8.34 -12.46
C GLU A 374 8.46 -7.55 -11.97
N VAL A 375 8.23 -6.35 -12.52
CA VAL A 375 7.04 -5.54 -12.21
C VAL A 375 5.76 -6.25 -12.63
N TRP A 376 5.74 -6.93 -13.78
CA TRP A 376 4.59 -7.70 -14.24
C TRP A 376 4.34 -8.96 -13.42
N ALA A 377 5.36 -9.55 -12.82
CA ALA A 377 5.25 -10.67 -11.91
C ALA A 377 4.84 -10.25 -10.49
N SER A 378 5.15 -9.03 -10.07
CA SER A 378 4.95 -8.56 -8.69
C SER A 378 3.51 -8.69 -8.16
N PRO A 379 2.43 -8.56 -8.96
CA PRO A 379 1.07 -8.79 -8.49
C PRO A 379 0.82 -10.21 -7.97
N PHE A 380 1.57 -11.18 -8.46
CA PHE A 380 1.43 -12.58 -8.06
C PHE A 380 2.27 -12.93 -6.84
N GLY A 381 3.06 -12.00 -6.29
CA GLY A 381 3.74 -12.24 -5.00
C GLY A 381 2.73 -12.54 -3.89
N TYR A 382 3.04 -13.49 -3.01
CA TYR A 382 2.10 -13.97 -1.99
C TYR A 382 1.46 -12.85 -1.16
N ARG A 383 2.26 -11.85 -0.74
CA ARG A 383 1.78 -10.66 -0.03
C ARG A 383 0.78 -9.87 -0.88
N SER A 384 1.16 -9.56 -2.11
CA SER A 384 0.34 -8.80 -3.07
C SER A 384 -0.98 -9.53 -3.35
N PHE A 385 -0.94 -10.85 -3.54
CA PHE A 385 -2.12 -11.69 -3.69
C PHE A 385 -3.00 -11.71 -2.43
N SER A 386 -2.39 -11.91 -1.26
CA SER A 386 -3.10 -12.02 0.03
C SER A 386 -3.83 -10.74 0.41
N TRP A 387 -3.29 -9.58 0.04
CA TRP A 387 -3.99 -8.31 0.19
C TRP A 387 -5.10 -8.12 -0.84
N ARG A 388 -4.94 -8.55 -2.10
CA ARG A 388 -5.99 -8.38 -3.12
C ARG A 388 -7.19 -9.29 -2.91
N GLN A 389 -7.00 -10.51 -2.39
CA GLN A 389 -8.10 -11.47 -2.19
C GLN A 389 -9.19 -10.95 -1.25
N THR A 390 -8.85 -10.03 -0.34
CA THR A 390 -9.78 -9.52 0.68
C THR A 390 -10.70 -8.44 0.13
N ILE A 391 -10.31 -7.78 -0.95
CA ILE A 391 -10.95 -6.55 -1.42
C ILE A 391 -11.39 -6.58 -2.88
N ILE A 392 -10.78 -7.39 -3.76
CA ILE A 392 -11.10 -7.40 -5.20
C ILE A 392 -11.90 -8.65 -5.55
N ASP A 393 -12.98 -8.48 -6.33
CA ASP A 393 -13.85 -9.56 -6.77
C ASP A 393 -13.25 -10.39 -7.93
N GLN A 394 -12.45 -9.76 -8.78
CA GLN A 394 -11.86 -10.34 -10.00
C GLN A 394 -10.34 -10.16 -10.07
N PRO A 395 -9.56 -10.87 -9.24
CA PRO A 395 -8.11 -10.67 -9.15
C PRO A 395 -7.34 -10.99 -10.44
N LEU A 396 -7.93 -11.75 -11.38
CA LEU A 396 -7.36 -12.01 -12.72
C LEU A 396 -7.30 -10.77 -13.62
N TRP A 397 -8.15 -9.77 -13.35
CA TRP A 397 -8.26 -8.55 -14.15
C TRP A 397 -7.46 -7.38 -13.56
N VAL A 398 -6.56 -7.68 -12.63
CA VAL A 398 -5.58 -6.73 -12.13
C VAL A 398 -4.42 -6.68 -13.12
N LEU A 399 -4.42 -5.66 -13.96
CA LEU A 399 -3.42 -5.49 -15.01
C LEU A 399 -2.39 -4.44 -14.57
N PRO A 400 -1.09 -4.79 -14.54
CA PRO A 400 -0.01 -3.83 -14.36
C PRO A 400 0.37 -3.14 -15.68
N SER A 401 0.41 -1.81 -15.62
CA SER A 401 1.20 -0.96 -16.51
C SER A 401 2.52 -0.62 -15.83
N VAL A 402 3.47 -0.09 -16.59
CA VAL A 402 4.81 0.25 -16.07
C VAL A 402 5.17 1.67 -16.44
N VAL A 403 5.65 2.43 -15.46
CA VAL A 403 6.23 3.76 -15.69
C VAL A 403 7.75 3.66 -15.60
N ILE A 404 8.43 3.86 -16.72
CA ILE A 404 9.88 4.04 -16.78
C ILE A 404 10.15 5.54 -16.65
N LEU A 405 10.70 5.97 -15.53
CA LEU A 405 10.88 7.38 -15.19
C LEU A 405 12.35 7.71 -15.00
N GLU A 406 12.81 8.85 -15.50
CA GLU A 406 14.15 9.36 -15.21
C GLU A 406 14.38 9.50 -13.70
N SER A 407 15.51 8.99 -13.21
CA SER A 407 15.94 9.19 -11.84
C SER A 407 16.36 10.64 -11.63
N VAL A 408 15.84 11.30 -10.60
CA VAL A 408 16.25 12.65 -10.21
C VAL A 408 17.20 12.57 -9.02
N PRO A 409 18.46 13.03 -9.15
CA PRO A 409 19.35 13.12 -8.00
C PRO A 409 18.79 14.16 -7.03
N SER A 410 18.52 13.75 -5.79
CA SER A 410 18.03 14.68 -4.77
C SER A 410 18.74 14.48 -3.44
N GLN A 411 19.14 15.60 -2.84
CA GLN A 411 19.65 15.64 -1.47
C GLN A 411 18.51 15.61 -0.45
N LYS A 412 17.31 16.03 -0.83
CA LYS A 412 16.11 16.02 0.01
C LYS A 412 14.87 15.65 -0.80
N SER A 413 14.01 14.81 -0.25
CA SER A 413 12.75 14.44 -0.88
C SER A 413 11.62 14.51 0.13
N GLY A 414 10.38 14.54 -0.34
CA GLY A 414 9.25 14.75 0.53
C GLY A 414 7.90 14.52 -0.12
N VAL A 415 6.86 14.62 0.71
CA VAL A 415 5.45 14.56 0.31
C VAL A 415 4.79 15.85 0.76
N LEU A 416 3.99 16.43 -0.13
CA LEU A 416 3.14 17.58 0.17
C LEU A 416 1.69 17.15 0.06
N VAL A 417 0.90 17.45 1.09
CA VAL A 417 -0.56 17.32 1.09
C VAL A 417 -1.16 18.72 1.14
N THR A 418 -2.04 19.04 0.20
CA THR A 418 -2.68 20.37 0.06
C THR A 418 -3.83 20.61 1.05
N GLY A 419 -3.75 20.01 2.23
CA GLY A 419 -4.69 20.15 3.32
C GLY A 419 -4.11 19.56 4.62
N ASP A 420 -4.59 20.04 5.76
CA ASP A 420 -4.27 19.44 7.05
C ASP A 420 -4.98 18.09 7.19
N THR A 421 -4.22 17.00 7.30
CA THR A 421 -4.74 15.64 7.39
C THR A 421 -5.51 15.34 8.68
N GLU A 422 -5.30 16.14 9.73
CA GLU A 422 -6.00 15.98 11.01
C GLU A 422 -7.35 16.69 11.02
N THR A 423 -7.39 17.94 10.55
CA THR A 423 -8.59 18.79 10.62
C THR A 423 -9.38 18.84 9.32
N GLY A 424 -8.77 18.47 8.20
CA GLY A 424 -9.32 18.63 6.85
C GLY A 424 -9.22 20.05 6.30
N ASP A 425 -8.55 20.98 7.01
CA ASP A 425 -8.42 22.37 6.59
C ASP A 425 -7.57 22.49 5.31
N ARG A 426 -8.24 22.86 4.21
CA ARG A 426 -7.63 23.02 2.88
C ARG A 426 -6.93 24.37 2.67
N THR A 427 -6.96 25.26 3.67
CA THR A 427 -6.18 26.50 3.63
C THR A 427 -4.73 26.30 4.06
N LYS A 428 -4.41 25.14 4.65
CA LYS A 428 -3.08 24.74 5.11
C LYS A 428 -2.48 23.68 4.21
N MET A 429 -1.17 23.51 4.27
CA MET A 429 -0.46 22.45 3.55
C MET A 429 0.44 21.68 4.53
N LEU A 430 0.35 20.35 4.50
CA LEU A 430 1.26 19.49 5.24
C LEU A 430 2.45 19.15 4.34
N VAL A 431 3.67 19.35 4.83
CA VAL A 431 4.89 19.03 4.10
C VAL A 431 5.73 18.10 4.97
N ALA A 432 6.01 16.90 4.48
CA ALA A 432 6.96 15.99 5.11
C ALA A 432 8.22 15.88 4.26
N THR A 433 9.39 16.04 4.85
CA THR A 433 10.68 15.97 4.16
C THR A 433 11.66 15.06 4.86
N SER A 434 12.51 14.39 4.10
CA SER A 434 13.62 13.57 4.59
C SER A 434 14.85 13.79 3.71
N GLU A 435 16.03 13.45 4.23
CA GLU A 435 17.26 13.47 3.46
C GLU A 435 17.32 12.30 2.48
N GLY A 436 17.96 12.53 1.32
CA GLY A 436 18.05 11.53 0.25
C GLY A 436 16.73 11.30 -0.49
N VAL A 437 16.65 10.19 -1.21
CA VAL A 437 15.53 9.82 -2.09
C VAL A 437 14.59 8.88 -1.34
N GLY A 438 13.28 9.18 -1.32
CA GLY A 438 12.23 8.25 -0.83
C GLY A 438 11.99 8.24 0.68
N GLY A 439 12.90 8.80 1.50
CA GLY A 439 12.86 8.65 2.96
C GLY A 439 11.55 9.06 3.65
N ALA A 440 10.84 10.07 3.13
CA ALA A 440 9.58 10.54 3.72
C ALA A 440 8.39 9.59 3.51
N VAL A 441 8.49 8.55 2.69
CA VAL A 441 7.41 7.56 2.44
C VAL A 441 7.76 6.15 2.89
N ASP A 442 9.05 5.85 3.04
CA ASP A 442 9.58 4.53 3.39
C ASP A 442 9.65 4.28 4.91
N GLY A 443 8.96 5.09 5.71
CA GLY A 443 8.92 4.95 7.17
C GLY A 443 10.15 5.51 7.89
N THR A 444 11.11 6.08 7.16
CA THR A 444 12.26 6.79 7.75
C THR A 444 11.77 8.04 8.50
N PRO A 445 12.45 8.47 9.58
CA PRO A 445 12.15 9.74 10.24
C PRO A 445 12.07 10.88 9.21
N ALA A 446 10.96 11.58 9.22
CA ALA A 446 10.68 12.69 8.32
C ALA A 446 10.25 13.90 9.14
N GLU A 447 10.87 15.04 8.86
CA GLU A 447 10.45 16.30 9.43
C GLU A 447 9.11 16.68 8.79
N THR A 448 8.08 16.88 9.60
CA THR A 448 6.72 17.21 9.14
C THR A 448 6.35 18.60 9.61
N LEU A 449 6.03 19.47 8.67
CA LEU A 449 5.70 20.88 8.87
C LEU A 449 4.27 21.15 8.38
N LEU A 450 3.54 21.99 9.11
CA LEU A 450 2.24 22.50 8.68
C LEU A 450 2.39 23.96 8.24
N TRP A 451 2.26 24.20 6.95
CA TRP A 451 2.27 25.55 6.38
C TRP A 451 0.87 26.17 6.41
N SER A 452 0.77 27.42 6.86
CA SER A 452 -0.47 28.21 6.84
C SER A 452 -0.20 29.60 6.23
N PRO A 453 -1.10 30.11 5.36
CA PRO A 453 -0.95 31.43 4.75
C PRO A 453 -1.13 32.59 5.74
N THR A 454 -1.88 32.40 6.83
CA THR A 454 -2.11 33.39 7.88
C THR A 454 -1.17 33.17 9.07
N ARG A 455 -0.35 34.18 9.41
CA ARG A 455 0.28 34.28 10.74
C ARG A 455 -0.83 34.49 11.77
N TRP A 456 -0.77 33.78 12.89
CA TRP A 456 -1.40 34.26 14.11
C TRP A 456 -0.77 35.61 14.47
N SER A 457 -1.58 36.65 14.47
CA SER A 457 -1.27 37.93 15.11
C SER A 457 -1.87 37.90 16.51
N SER A 458 -1.12 37.37 17.47
CA SER A 458 -1.14 37.71 18.92
C SER A 458 -0.56 36.58 19.74
#